data_AF-A0A6J3LZ99-F1
#
_entry.id   AF-A0A6J3LZ99-F1
#
_cell.length_a   1.000
_cell.length_b   1.000
_cell.length_c   1.000
_cell.angle_alpha   90.00
_cell.angle_beta   90.00
_cell.angle_gamma   90.00
#
_symmetry.space_group_name_H-M   'P 1'
#
loop_
_entity.id
_entity.type
_entity.pdbx_description
1 polymer ?
#
loop_
_entity_poly.entity_id
_entity_poly.type
_entity_poly.pdbx_seq_one_letter_code
_entity_poly.pdbx_strand_id
1 'polypeptide(L)'
;MRNLLLKRPKREDVVGRHIYAFVKNRTNQVLYSFSRTLRPQDLKQLPDAGANNTPPSLRKDEWRPLWTVSIPGTPTTSRINQELITKLRDYRMLHELCWEMPESITKPFDEEEIKQMKDKLKRRGGSKKESVYDVIKHKKKKLRAQMVMDQKANSVADLAAGLLQISDQEASDLALEEARQKREEVALLVRLSNDFEETIRDSNEEYLQLKSSVSPEISELGADEPISQDGLEDSMKPEAAGISTKISPELRAAMDEIHAKQARSKYAVEELVRARENLQKQVEDLAGQIKIAEARLDSRSDETDKEKSTNENDAKSDASIETLRMR
;
A
#
# COMPACT_ATOMS: atom_id res chain seq x y z
N MET A 1 11.65 -9.68 -55.30
CA MET A 1 11.68 -8.90 -54.04
C MET A 1 10.25 -8.68 -53.55
N ARG A 2 9.75 -9.56 -52.68
CA ARG A 2 8.39 -9.46 -52.12
C ARG A 2 8.44 -8.51 -50.93
N ASN A 3 7.78 -7.37 -51.04
CA ASN A 3 7.58 -6.42 -49.95
C ASN A 3 6.84 -7.13 -48.80
N LEU A 4 7.58 -7.38 -47.71
CA LEU A 4 7.06 -7.69 -46.39
C LEU A 4 6.32 -6.45 -45.86
N LEU A 5 5.11 -6.23 -46.36
CA LEU A 5 4.13 -5.40 -45.69
C LEU A 5 3.82 -6.09 -44.36
N LEU A 6 4.50 -5.67 -43.29
CA LEU A 6 4.06 -5.91 -41.93
C LEU A 6 2.58 -5.54 -41.88
N LYS A 7 1.71 -6.55 -41.80
CA LYS A 7 0.32 -6.38 -41.40
C LYS A 7 0.38 -5.61 -40.08
N ARG A 8 -0.01 -4.33 -40.11
CA ARG A 8 -0.26 -3.57 -38.87
C ARG A 8 -1.17 -4.45 -38.01
N PRO A 9 -0.80 -4.78 -36.77
CA PRO A 9 -1.67 -5.60 -35.94
C PRO A 9 -3.03 -4.91 -35.88
N LYS A 10 -4.10 -5.67 -36.13
CA LYS A 10 -5.47 -5.20 -35.81
C LYS A 10 -5.41 -4.84 -34.34
N ARG A 11 -5.38 -3.54 -34.04
CA ARG A 11 -5.45 -3.02 -32.67
C ARG A 11 -6.86 -3.28 -32.19
N GLU A 12 -7.10 -4.50 -31.71
CA GLU A 12 -8.01 -4.66 -30.59
C GLU A 12 -7.38 -3.81 -29.48
N ASP A 13 -7.83 -2.56 -29.37
CA ASP A 13 -7.53 -1.73 -28.20
C ASP A 13 -7.99 -2.56 -27.01
N VAL A 14 -7.05 -3.23 -26.33
CA VAL A 14 -7.34 -4.02 -25.13
C VAL A 14 -8.00 -3.06 -24.17
N VAL A 15 -9.32 -3.22 -24.01
CA VAL A 15 -10.15 -2.29 -23.25
C VAL A 15 -9.57 -2.17 -21.85
N GLY A 16 -9.31 -0.94 -21.42
CA GLY A 16 -8.78 -0.68 -20.09
C GLY A 16 -7.25 -0.72 -19.96
N ARG A 17 -6.48 -0.80 -21.05
CA ARG A 17 -5.01 -0.63 -20.98
C ARG A 17 -4.57 0.84 -20.80
N HIS A 18 -5.35 1.76 -21.36
CA HIS A 18 -5.03 3.18 -21.38
C HIS A 18 -6.21 3.98 -20.82
N ILE A 19 -5.88 5.08 -20.16
CA ILE A 19 -6.85 6.08 -19.71
C ILE A 19 -6.59 7.35 -20.50
N TYR A 20 -7.66 7.93 -21.03
CA TYR A 20 -7.65 9.17 -21.78
C TYR A 20 -8.49 10.21 -21.04
N ALA A 21 -7.94 11.41 -20.88
CA ALA A 21 -8.70 12.57 -20.46
C ALA A 21 -8.89 13.53 -21.64
N PHE A 22 -10.07 14.11 -21.73
CA PHE A 22 -10.42 15.10 -22.73
C PHE A 22 -10.88 16.38 -22.06
N VAL A 23 -10.48 17.52 -22.61
CA VAL A 23 -10.87 18.84 -22.13
C VAL A 23 -11.71 19.55 -23.19
N LYS A 24 -12.74 20.25 -22.75
CA LYS A 24 -13.53 21.14 -23.59
C LYS A 24 -12.85 22.51 -23.71
N ASN A 25 -12.52 22.93 -24.92
CA ASN A 25 -11.68 24.11 -25.17
C ASN A 25 -12.21 25.43 -24.57
N ARG A 26 -13.53 25.60 -24.48
CA ARG A 26 -14.13 26.88 -24.04
C ARG A 26 -14.43 26.94 -22.55
N THR A 27 -14.76 25.80 -21.94
CA THR A 27 -15.26 25.71 -20.56
C THR A 27 -14.31 24.95 -19.63
N ASN A 28 -13.22 24.38 -20.16
CA ASN A 28 -12.25 23.57 -19.41
C ASN A 28 -12.86 22.37 -18.64
N GLN A 29 -14.07 21.95 -19.00
CA GLN A 29 -14.68 20.73 -18.49
C GLN A 29 -13.86 19.52 -18.92
N VAL A 30 -13.65 18.57 -18.02
CA VAL A 30 -12.85 17.36 -18.27
C VAL A 30 -13.75 16.14 -18.35
N LEU A 31 -13.41 15.18 -19.22
CA LEU A 31 -14.05 13.87 -19.34
C LEU A 31 -13.00 12.77 -19.33
N TYR A 32 -13.29 11.68 -18.63
CA TYR A 32 -12.42 10.51 -18.56
C TYR A 32 -12.99 9.35 -19.39
N SER A 33 -12.15 8.68 -20.17
CA SER A 33 -12.56 7.53 -20.98
C SER A 33 -11.45 6.49 -21.11
N PHE A 34 -11.82 5.22 -21.24
CA PHE A 34 -10.88 4.14 -21.62
C PHE A 34 -10.61 4.08 -23.12
N SER A 35 -11.48 4.71 -23.91
CA SER A 35 -11.38 4.72 -25.36
C SER A 35 -10.61 5.96 -25.81
N ARG A 36 -9.81 5.80 -26.86
CA ARG A 36 -9.14 6.92 -27.53
C ARG A 36 -10.12 7.94 -28.13
N THR A 37 -11.36 7.54 -28.34
CA THR A 37 -12.45 8.38 -28.81
C THR A 37 -13.52 8.53 -27.74
N LEU A 38 -13.95 9.76 -27.48
CA LEU A 38 -15.09 10.04 -26.61
C LEU A 38 -16.38 9.42 -27.16
N ARG A 39 -17.16 8.80 -26.27
CA ARG A 39 -18.47 8.26 -26.58
C ARG A 39 -19.57 9.16 -26.00
N PRO A 40 -20.79 9.18 -26.56
CA PRO A 40 -21.90 9.95 -26.00
C PRO A 40 -22.22 9.59 -24.54
N GLN A 41 -21.95 8.36 -24.13
CA GLN A 41 -22.11 7.90 -22.74
C GLN A 41 -21.17 8.63 -21.77
N ASP A 42 -20.00 9.07 -22.23
CA ASP A 42 -19.02 9.75 -21.39
C ASP A 42 -19.51 11.15 -20.97
N LEU A 43 -20.45 11.75 -21.71
CA LEU A 43 -21.08 13.03 -21.35
C LEU A 43 -21.89 12.97 -20.06
N LYS A 44 -22.33 11.78 -19.63
CA LYS A 44 -23.05 11.59 -18.36
C LYS A 44 -22.21 11.93 -17.13
N GLN A 45 -20.89 12.06 -17.30
CA GLN A 45 -19.99 12.49 -16.22
C GLN A 45 -20.11 14.00 -15.93
N LEU A 46 -20.71 14.79 -16.82
CA LEU A 46 -20.89 16.23 -16.60
C LEU A 46 -22.07 16.49 -15.64
N PRO A 47 -21.87 17.28 -14.57
CA PRO A 47 -22.97 17.68 -13.71
C PRO A 47 -23.90 18.65 -14.44
N ASP A 48 -25.13 18.78 -13.97
CA ASP A 48 -26.01 19.85 -14.42
C ASP A 48 -25.60 21.19 -13.79
N ALA A 49 -24.67 21.88 -14.46
CA ALA A 49 -24.25 23.24 -14.10
C ALA A 49 -25.27 24.32 -14.53
N GLY A 50 -26.48 23.93 -14.94
CA GLY A 50 -27.55 24.79 -15.38
C GLY A 50 -27.71 24.88 -16.89
N ALA A 51 -28.77 25.56 -17.31
CA ALA A 51 -29.13 25.74 -18.72
C ALA A 51 -27.95 26.26 -19.56
N ASN A 52 -27.69 25.61 -20.70
CA ASN A 52 -26.63 25.90 -21.67
C ASN A 52 -25.20 25.53 -21.27
N ASN A 53 -24.96 24.98 -20.07
CA ASN A 53 -23.61 24.61 -19.63
C ASN A 53 -23.26 23.14 -19.95
N THR A 54 -24.26 22.27 -20.02
CA THR A 54 -24.11 20.86 -20.42
C THR A 54 -24.42 20.72 -21.91
N PRO A 55 -23.43 20.32 -22.75
CA PRO A 55 -23.66 20.18 -24.18
C PRO A 55 -24.60 19.00 -24.47
N PRO A 56 -25.62 19.16 -25.34
CA PRO A 56 -26.60 18.11 -25.63
C PRO A 56 -26.02 16.97 -26.47
N SER A 57 -24.94 17.23 -27.22
CA SER A 57 -24.26 16.24 -28.06
C SER A 57 -22.75 16.47 -28.08
N LEU A 58 -22.01 15.41 -28.39
CA LEU A 58 -20.56 15.45 -28.49
C LEU A 58 -20.13 16.05 -29.83
N ARG A 59 -19.48 17.22 -29.80
CA ARG A 59 -18.94 17.89 -30.99
C ARG A 59 -17.42 17.75 -31.07
N LYS A 60 -16.88 17.29 -32.21
CA LYS A 60 -15.45 16.91 -32.35
C LYS A 60 -14.47 18.08 -32.23
N ASP A 61 -14.92 19.28 -32.56
CA ASP A 61 -14.15 20.53 -32.53
C ASP A 61 -13.98 21.11 -31.11
N GLU A 62 -14.92 20.80 -30.21
CA GLU A 62 -14.92 21.34 -28.85
C GLU A 62 -14.02 20.57 -27.89
N TRP A 63 -13.82 19.27 -28.14
CA TRP A 63 -13.09 18.37 -27.25
C TRP A 63 -11.69 18.08 -27.79
N ARG A 64 -10.68 18.27 -26.93
CA ARG A 64 -9.29 17.94 -27.22
C ARG A 64 -8.74 16.96 -26.19
N PRO A 65 -7.84 16.04 -26.56
CA PRO A 65 -7.14 15.21 -25.59
C PRO A 65 -6.29 16.11 -24.67
N LEU A 66 -6.39 15.89 -23.37
CA LEU A 66 -5.64 16.61 -22.35
C LEU A 66 -4.37 15.84 -21.97
N TRP A 67 -4.54 14.61 -21.50
CA TRP A 67 -3.46 13.70 -21.14
C TRP A 67 -3.85 12.26 -21.42
N THR A 68 -2.87 11.38 -21.47
CA THR A 68 -3.05 9.93 -21.63
C THR A 68 -2.12 9.22 -20.67
N VAL A 69 -2.67 8.25 -19.96
CA VAL A 69 -1.92 7.44 -19.00
C VAL A 69 -1.93 6.00 -19.45
N SER A 70 -0.76 5.38 -19.39
CA SER A 70 -0.54 3.98 -19.68
C SER A 70 0.24 3.38 -18.53
N ILE A 71 -0.39 2.45 -17.82
CA ILE A 71 0.30 1.60 -16.85
C ILE A 71 0.95 0.44 -17.64
N PRO A 72 2.20 0.05 -17.33
CA PRO A 72 2.86 -1.06 -18.00
C PRO A 72 2.03 -2.34 -17.92
N GLY A 73 1.97 -3.09 -19.02
CA GLY A 73 0.98 -4.15 -19.27
C GLY A 73 1.18 -5.42 -18.45
N THR A 74 0.81 -5.35 -17.18
CA THR A 74 0.60 -6.50 -16.28
C THR A 74 -0.82 -7.07 -16.47
N PRO A 75 -1.08 -8.34 -16.10
CA PRO A 75 -2.43 -8.91 -16.14
C PRO A 75 -3.46 -8.12 -15.31
N THR A 76 -3.00 -7.37 -14.31
CA THR A 76 -3.80 -6.55 -13.40
C THR A 76 -4.03 -5.11 -13.89
N THR A 77 -3.39 -4.69 -15.00
CA THR A 77 -3.47 -3.31 -15.51
C THR A 77 -4.90 -2.82 -15.72
N SER A 78 -5.78 -3.66 -16.27
CA SER A 78 -7.17 -3.27 -16.51
C SER A 78 -7.92 -3.00 -15.21
N ARG A 79 -7.64 -3.75 -14.13
CA ARG A 79 -8.26 -3.53 -12.81
C ARG A 79 -7.76 -2.22 -12.19
N ILE A 80 -6.45 -2.00 -12.21
CA ILE A 80 -5.83 -0.77 -11.69
C ILE A 80 -6.38 0.46 -12.42
N ASN A 81 -6.49 0.41 -13.75
CA ASN A 81 -7.05 1.51 -14.52
C ASN A 81 -8.55 1.73 -14.26
N GLN A 82 -9.30 0.67 -13.96
CA GLN A 82 -10.71 0.77 -13.53
C GLN A 82 -10.85 1.44 -12.16
N GLU A 83 -10.00 1.08 -11.22
CA GLU A 83 -9.96 1.72 -9.91
C GLU A 83 -9.55 3.19 -10.05
N LEU A 84 -8.52 3.49 -10.86
CA LEU A 84 -8.07 4.85 -11.11
C LEU A 84 -9.16 5.73 -11.73
N ILE A 85 -9.89 5.25 -12.76
CA ILE A 85 -10.97 6.06 -13.35
C ILE A 85 -12.11 6.30 -12.37
N THR A 86 -12.37 5.35 -11.47
CA THR A 86 -13.42 5.46 -10.46
C THR A 86 -13.03 6.55 -9.47
N LYS A 87 -11.81 6.48 -8.93
CA LYS A 87 -11.25 7.53 -8.07
C LYS A 87 -11.22 8.91 -8.72
N LEU A 88 -10.82 9.00 -9.99
CA LEU A 88 -10.82 10.28 -10.72
C LEU A 88 -12.23 10.87 -10.88
N ARG A 89 -13.24 10.02 -11.04
CA ARG A 89 -14.64 10.47 -11.07
C ARG A 89 -15.11 10.90 -9.69
N ASP A 90 -14.70 10.20 -8.64
CA ASP A 90 -15.03 10.55 -7.27
C ASP A 90 -14.39 11.88 -6.86
N TYR A 91 -13.10 12.09 -7.14
CA TYR A 91 -12.42 13.37 -6.92
C TYR A 91 -13.09 14.51 -7.67
N ARG A 92 -13.44 14.28 -8.93
CA ARG A 92 -14.18 15.27 -9.70
C ARG A 92 -15.53 15.60 -9.06
N MET A 93 -16.30 14.60 -8.62
CA MET A 93 -17.56 14.83 -7.92
C MET A 93 -17.34 15.66 -6.65
N LEU A 94 -16.27 15.41 -5.91
CA LEU A 94 -15.88 16.20 -4.74
C LEU A 94 -15.55 17.65 -5.11
N HIS A 95 -14.76 17.88 -6.16
CA HIS A 95 -14.45 19.24 -6.63
C HIS A 95 -15.67 20.02 -7.14
N GLU A 96 -16.70 19.32 -7.60
CA GLU A 96 -17.94 19.94 -8.07
C GLU A 96 -18.94 20.20 -6.94
N LEU A 97 -19.01 19.33 -5.93
CA LEU A 97 -19.98 19.40 -4.83
C LEU A 97 -19.45 20.07 -3.56
N CYS A 98 -18.18 19.83 -3.22
CA CYS A 98 -17.55 20.17 -1.95
C CYS A 98 -16.40 21.17 -2.16
N TRP A 99 -16.67 22.28 -2.86
CA TRP A 99 -15.67 23.33 -3.08
C TRP A 99 -15.96 24.58 -2.26
N GLU A 100 -14.91 25.22 -1.79
CA GLU A 100 -14.98 26.46 -1.03
C GLU A 100 -15.19 27.65 -1.96
N MET A 101 -16.13 28.52 -1.60
CA MET A 101 -16.44 29.67 -2.42
C MET A 101 -15.34 30.72 -2.26
N PRO A 102 -14.59 31.04 -3.33
CA PRO A 102 -13.49 31.98 -3.23
C PRO A 102 -14.03 33.35 -2.85
N GLU A 103 -13.18 34.12 -2.19
CA GLU A 103 -13.52 35.47 -1.73
C GLU A 103 -14.03 36.36 -2.87
N SER A 104 -13.56 36.15 -4.10
CA SER A 104 -14.00 36.91 -5.28
C SER A 104 -15.50 36.79 -5.58
N ILE A 105 -16.16 35.69 -5.17
CA ILE A 105 -17.61 35.53 -5.30
C ILE A 105 -18.32 35.96 -4.02
N THR A 106 -17.72 35.69 -2.87
CA THR A 106 -18.32 35.97 -1.56
C THR A 106 -18.35 37.47 -1.26
N LYS A 107 -17.29 38.21 -1.61
CA LYS A 107 -17.16 39.65 -1.35
C LYS A 107 -18.35 40.44 -1.90
N PRO A 108 -18.88 41.41 -1.14
CA PRO A 108 -19.87 42.35 -1.67
C PRO A 108 -19.25 43.16 -2.82
N PHE A 109 -20.08 43.59 -3.75
CA PHE A 109 -19.62 44.46 -4.84
C PHE A 109 -19.36 45.86 -4.29
N ASP A 110 -18.29 46.50 -4.76
CA ASP A 110 -17.97 47.87 -4.38
C ASP A 110 -18.99 48.87 -4.93
N GLU A 111 -19.13 50.01 -4.27
CA GLU A 111 -20.07 51.06 -4.67
C GLU A 111 -19.83 51.54 -6.11
N GLU A 112 -18.56 51.61 -6.53
CA GLU A 112 -18.17 51.95 -7.88
C GLU A 112 -18.63 50.91 -8.90
N GLU A 113 -18.47 49.63 -8.60
CA GLU A 113 -18.91 48.54 -9.46
C GLU A 113 -20.44 48.52 -9.57
N ILE A 114 -21.16 48.78 -8.48
CA ILE A 114 -22.62 48.91 -8.46
C ILE A 114 -23.05 50.08 -9.35
N LYS A 115 -22.34 51.21 -9.31
CA LYS A 115 -22.62 52.37 -10.18
C LYS A 115 -22.37 52.03 -11.65
N GLN A 116 -21.29 51.35 -11.98
CA GLN A 116 -21.02 50.90 -13.35
C GLN A 116 -22.11 49.93 -13.86
N MET A 117 -22.57 49.03 -13.00
CA MET A 117 -23.63 48.07 -13.34
C MET A 117 -24.99 48.78 -13.53
N LYS A 118 -25.29 49.80 -12.70
CA LYS A 118 -26.42 50.72 -12.88
C LYS A 118 -26.38 51.39 -14.25
N ASP A 119 -25.24 51.95 -14.62
CA ASP A 119 -25.10 52.66 -15.89
C ASP A 119 -25.19 51.73 -17.09
N LYS A 120 -24.61 50.52 -17.00
CA LYS A 120 -24.78 49.47 -18.03
C LYS A 120 -26.25 49.07 -18.19
N LEU A 121 -26.99 48.92 -17.09
CA LEU A 121 -28.41 48.57 -17.12
C LEU A 121 -29.26 49.67 -17.78
N LYS A 122 -28.98 50.95 -17.46
CA LYS A 122 -29.63 52.11 -18.10
C LYS A 122 -29.37 52.17 -19.60
N ARG A 123 -28.11 52.00 -20.02
CA ARG A 123 -27.72 52.02 -21.45
C ARG A 123 -28.37 50.91 -22.27
N ARG A 124 -28.61 49.75 -21.66
CA ARG A 124 -29.23 48.60 -22.30
C ARG A 124 -30.75 48.74 -22.49
N GLY A 125 -31.35 49.81 -21.96
CA GLY A 125 -32.80 49.99 -21.94
C GLY A 125 -33.48 48.97 -21.04
N GLY A 126 -32.94 48.76 -19.83
CA GLY A 126 -33.38 47.74 -18.89
C GLY A 126 -34.91 47.67 -18.72
N SER A 127 -35.42 46.46 -18.52
CA SER A 127 -36.82 46.27 -18.17
C SER A 127 -37.11 46.98 -16.85
N LYS A 128 -38.28 47.64 -16.74
CA LYS A 128 -38.70 48.40 -15.54
C LYS A 128 -38.71 47.55 -14.25
N LYS A 129 -38.61 46.22 -14.38
CA LYS A 129 -38.64 45.23 -13.29
C LYS A 129 -37.25 44.70 -12.87
N GLU A 130 -36.19 44.93 -13.63
CA GLU A 130 -34.86 44.38 -13.31
C GLU A 130 -34.07 45.33 -12.41
N SER A 131 -33.66 44.86 -11.23
CA SER A 131 -32.81 45.62 -10.32
C SER A 131 -31.33 45.33 -10.58
N VAL A 132 -30.46 46.25 -10.16
CA VAL A 132 -29.00 46.11 -10.26
C VAL A 132 -28.51 44.89 -9.45
N TYR A 133 -29.20 44.62 -8.34
CA TYR A 133 -28.92 43.45 -7.51
C TYR A 133 -29.21 42.13 -8.26
N ASP A 134 -30.19 42.11 -9.16
CA ASP A 134 -30.47 40.94 -10.00
C ASP A 134 -29.34 40.72 -11.01
N VAL A 135 -28.85 41.79 -11.63
CA VAL A 135 -27.70 41.73 -12.55
C VAL A 135 -26.46 41.21 -11.82
N ILE A 136 -26.19 41.71 -10.61
CA ILE A 136 -25.10 41.26 -9.74
C ILE A 136 -25.26 39.77 -9.40
N LYS A 137 -26.46 39.36 -8.98
CA LYS A 137 -26.78 37.96 -8.66
C LYS A 137 -26.55 37.04 -9.87
N HIS A 138 -26.97 37.45 -11.06
CA HIS A 138 -26.73 36.70 -12.30
C HIS A 138 -25.24 36.62 -12.65
N LYS A 139 -24.48 37.71 -12.46
CA LYS A 139 -23.02 37.72 -12.67
C LYS A 139 -22.32 36.75 -11.71
N LYS A 140 -22.65 36.79 -10.40
CA LYS A 140 -22.13 35.84 -9.41
C LYS A 140 -22.50 34.40 -9.75
N LYS A 141 -23.75 34.13 -10.15
CA LYS A 141 -24.19 32.80 -10.59
C LYS A 141 -23.42 32.29 -11.81
N LYS A 142 -23.16 33.15 -12.79
CA LYS A 142 -22.38 32.80 -13.99
C LYS A 142 -20.92 32.52 -13.65
N LEU A 143 -20.30 33.34 -12.81
CA LEU A 143 -18.94 33.12 -12.33
C LEU A 143 -18.84 31.79 -11.57
N ARG A 144 -19.78 31.53 -10.66
CA ARG A 144 -19.88 30.26 -9.93
C ARG A 144 -19.93 29.06 -10.89
N ALA A 145 -20.82 29.09 -11.89
CA ALA A 145 -20.91 28.01 -12.86
C ALA A 145 -19.61 27.85 -13.67
N GLN A 146 -18.97 28.95 -14.07
CA GLN A 146 -17.70 28.91 -14.79
C GLN A 146 -16.58 28.29 -13.96
N MET A 147 -16.50 28.62 -12.67
CA MET A 147 -15.50 28.04 -11.76
C MET A 147 -15.71 26.55 -11.54
N VAL A 148 -16.96 26.13 -11.31
CA VAL A 148 -17.29 24.70 -11.17
C VAL A 148 -16.98 23.92 -12.45
N MET A 149 -17.13 24.54 -13.62
CA MET A 149 -16.82 23.89 -14.90
C MET A 149 -15.31 23.79 -15.17
N ASP A 150 -14.48 24.65 -14.59
CA ASP A 150 -13.05 24.73 -14.85
C ASP A 150 -12.27 23.67 -14.04
N GLN A 151 -12.34 22.43 -14.53
CA GLN A 151 -11.76 21.25 -13.85
C GLN A 151 -10.42 20.82 -14.44
N LYS A 152 -9.84 21.61 -15.36
CA LYS A 152 -8.62 21.22 -16.09
C LYS A 152 -7.43 21.05 -15.15
N ALA A 153 -7.17 22.03 -14.28
CA ALA A 153 -6.06 21.97 -13.33
C ALA A 153 -6.28 20.86 -12.29
N ASN A 154 -7.50 20.79 -11.73
CA ASN A 154 -7.89 19.76 -10.76
C ASN A 154 -7.66 18.35 -11.34
N SER A 155 -8.06 18.09 -12.58
CA SER A 155 -7.88 16.77 -13.21
C SER A 155 -6.42 16.30 -13.29
N VAL A 156 -5.46 17.23 -13.37
CA VAL A 156 -4.03 16.90 -13.38
C VAL A 156 -3.55 16.60 -11.96
N ALA A 157 -4.02 17.36 -10.97
CA ALA A 157 -3.73 17.11 -9.56
C ALA A 157 -4.34 15.78 -9.10
N ASP A 158 -5.60 15.51 -9.45
CA ASP A 158 -6.31 14.27 -9.13
C ASP A 158 -5.63 13.06 -9.75
N LEU A 159 -5.09 13.21 -10.96
CA LEU A 159 -4.30 12.16 -11.59
C LEU A 159 -3.03 11.86 -10.81
N ALA A 160 -2.29 12.89 -10.39
CA ALA A 160 -1.09 12.71 -9.59
C ALA A 160 -1.42 12.03 -8.25
N ALA A 161 -2.47 12.48 -7.57
CA ALA A 161 -2.94 11.90 -6.31
C ALA A 161 -3.38 10.43 -6.48
N GLY A 162 -4.17 10.14 -7.53
CA GLY A 162 -4.64 8.78 -7.81
C GLY A 162 -3.49 7.82 -8.15
N LEU A 163 -2.48 8.26 -8.88
CA LEU A 163 -1.30 7.46 -9.19
C LEU A 163 -0.44 7.17 -7.94
N LEU A 164 -0.23 8.18 -7.08
CA LEU A 164 0.49 7.99 -5.82
C LEU A 164 -0.23 7.00 -4.90
N GLN A 165 -1.55 7.09 -4.80
CA GLN A 165 -2.32 6.17 -3.97
C GLN A 165 -2.25 4.73 -4.49
N ILE A 166 -2.22 4.53 -5.81
CA ILE A 166 -2.04 3.21 -6.42
C ILE A 166 -0.65 2.66 -6.10
N SER A 167 0.41 3.48 -6.24
CA SER A 167 1.77 3.01 -5.90
C SER A 167 1.93 2.65 -4.43
N ASP A 168 1.31 3.42 -3.53
CA ASP A 168 1.35 3.15 -2.09
C ASP A 168 0.60 1.86 -1.75
N GLN A 169 -0.56 1.64 -2.39
CA GLN A 169 -1.31 0.39 -2.23
C GLN A 169 -0.54 -0.82 -2.75
N GLU A 170 0.07 -0.72 -3.93
CA GLU A 170 0.90 -1.80 -4.48
C GLU A 170 2.09 -2.12 -3.58
N ALA A 171 2.74 -1.12 -2.99
CA ALA A 171 3.83 -1.33 -2.05
C ALA A 171 3.36 -2.05 -0.77
N SER A 172 2.20 -1.66 -0.24
CA SER A 172 1.59 -2.32 0.92
C SER A 172 1.20 -3.77 0.65
N ASP A 173 0.58 -4.03 -0.51
CA ASP A 173 0.16 -5.38 -0.90
C ASP A 173 1.38 -6.31 -1.07
N LEU A 174 2.47 -5.81 -1.65
CA LEU A 174 3.72 -6.56 -1.77
C LEU A 174 4.34 -6.88 -0.41
N ALA A 175 4.37 -5.91 0.51
CA ALA A 175 4.88 -6.12 1.87
C ALA A 175 4.05 -7.15 2.65
N LEU A 176 2.73 -7.16 2.46
CA LEU A 176 1.83 -8.13 3.09
C LEU A 176 2.09 -9.56 2.60
N GLU A 177 2.28 -9.74 1.29
CA GLU A 177 2.58 -11.06 0.73
C GLU A 177 3.96 -11.57 1.14
N GLU A 178 4.98 -10.70 1.20
CA GLU A 178 6.30 -11.08 1.73
C GLU A 178 6.20 -11.51 3.20
N ALA A 179 5.45 -10.78 4.02
CA ALA A 179 5.23 -11.14 5.42
C ALA A 179 4.48 -12.48 5.56
N ARG A 180 3.54 -12.77 4.64
CA ARG A 180 2.83 -14.05 4.59
C ARG A 180 3.77 -15.21 4.25
N GLN A 181 4.59 -15.06 3.23
CA GLN A 181 5.57 -16.08 2.83
C GLN A 181 6.55 -16.39 3.96
N LYS A 182 7.10 -15.35 4.62
CA LYS A 182 8.00 -15.54 5.77
C LYS A 182 7.31 -16.25 6.93
N ARG A 183 6.03 -15.98 7.21
CA ARG A 183 5.27 -16.70 8.23
C ARG A 183 5.09 -18.18 7.89
N GLU A 184 4.85 -18.51 6.62
CA GLU A 184 4.76 -19.89 6.16
C GLU A 184 6.11 -20.61 6.27
N GLU A 185 7.22 -19.95 5.92
CA GLU A 185 8.59 -20.48 6.11
C GLU A 185 8.91 -20.75 7.59
N VAL A 186 8.59 -19.81 8.48
CA VAL A 186 8.76 -19.99 9.93
C VAL A 186 7.91 -21.17 10.43
N ALA A 187 6.68 -21.32 9.95
CA ALA A 187 5.81 -22.44 10.33
C ALA A 187 6.38 -23.79 9.86
N LEU A 188 6.97 -23.85 8.66
CA LEU A 188 7.65 -25.04 8.15
C LEU A 188 8.88 -25.38 8.98
N LEU A 189 9.71 -24.39 9.34
CA LEU A 189 10.88 -24.60 10.20
C LEU A 189 10.49 -25.14 11.57
N VAL A 190 9.41 -24.62 12.17
CA VAL A 190 8.90 -25.12 13.46
C VAL A 190 8.44 -26.57 13.34
N ARG A 191 7.74 -26.93 12.25
CA ARG A 191 7.36 -28.33 12.00
C ARG A 191 8.59 -29.24 11.86
N LEU A 192 9.54 -28.85 11.03
CA LEU A 192 10.77 -29.62 10.81
C LEU A 192 11.57 -29.80 12.11
N SER A 193 11.64 -28.75 12.95
CA SER A 193 12.29 -28.82 14.25
C SER A 193 11.64 -29.85 15.16
N ASN A 194 10.30 -29.88 15.21
CA ASN A 194 9.56 -30.85 16.02
C ASN A 194 9.79 -32.30 15.52
N ASP A 195 9.77 -32.52 14.22
CA ASP A 195 10.04 -33.84 13.62
C ASP A 195 11.47 -34.33 13.93
N PHE A 196 12.44 -33.41 13.93
CA PHE A 196 13.82 -33.71 14.32
C PHE A 196 13.96 -34.02 15.82
N GLU A 197 13.27 -33.28 16.69
CA GLU A 197 13.26 -33.55 18.13
C GLU A 197 12.65 -34.92 18.44
N GLU A 198 11.61 -35.34 17.72
CA GLU A 198 11.01 -36.67 17.83
C GLU A 198 12.01 -37.76 17.42
N THR A 199 12.71 -37.57 16.31
CA THR A 199 13.77 -38.50 15.86
C THR A 199 14.91 -38.63 16.89
N ILE A 200 15.27 -37.53 17.56
CA ILE A 200 16.26 -37.53 18.65
C ILE A 200 15.75 -38.31 19.85
N ARG A 201 14.46 -38.15 20.21
CA ARG A 201 13.84 -38.88 21.31
C ARG A 201 13.87 -40.39 21.03
N ASP A 202 13.47 -40.80 19.84
CA ASP A 202 13.47 -42.22 19.42
C ASP A 202 14.89 -42.81 19.49
N SER A 203 15.88 -42.07 18.97
CA SER A 203 17.29 -42.47 19.03
C SER A 203 17.83 -42.58 20.46
N ASN A 204 17.35 -41.74 21.38
CA ASN A 204 17.70 -41.81 22.81
C ASN A 204 17.07 -43.02 23.50
N GLU A 205 15.83 -43.37 23.14
CA GLU A 205 15.16 -44.57 23.66
C GLU A 205 15.87 -45.85 23.19
N GLU A 206 16.26 -45.92 21.92
CA GLU A 206 17.07 -47.02 21.38
C GLU A 206 18.41 -47.15 22.12
N TYR A 207 19.09 -46.03 22.37
CA TYR A 207 20.32 -46.01 23.17
C TYR A 207 20.12 -46.52 24.59
N LEU A 208 19.02 -46.12 25.26
CA LEU A 208 18.68 -46.57 26.61
C LEU A 208 18.38 -48.07 26.65
N GLN A 209 17.70 -48.61 25.64
CA GLN A 209 17.42 -50.05 25.49
C GLN A 209 18.69 -50.86 25.25
N LEU A 210 19.60 -50.39 24.38
CA LEU A 210 20.91 -51.02 24.21
C LEU A 210 21.71 -51.00 25.52
N LYS A 211 21.75 -49.85 26.20
CA LYS A 211 22.49 -49.70 27.46
C LYS A 211 21.93 -50.61 28.57
N SER A 212 20.61 -50.75 28.68
CA SER A 212 19.98 -51.63 29.69
C SER A 212 20.19 -53.11 29.39
N SER A 213 20.33 -53.50 28.12
CA SER A 213 20.67 -54.86 27.68
C SER A 213 22.11 -55.27 28.05
N VAL A 214 23.00 -54.27 28.14
CA VAL A 214 24.44 -54.47 28.45
C VAL A 214 24.73 -54.44 29.96
N SER A 215 23.95 -53.70 30.75
CA SER A 215 24.08 -53.67 32.22
C SER A 215 24.06 -55.05 32.93
N PRO A 216 23.19 -56.03 32.57
CA PRO A 216 23.22 -57.35 33.20
C PRO A 216 24.48 -58.18 32.84
N GLU A 217 25.05 -58.03 31.64
CA GLU A 217 26.31 -58.68 31.24
C GLU A 217 27.53 -58.15 32.03
N ILE A 218 27.48 -56.89 32.48
CA ILE A 218 28.53 -56.29 33.30
C ILE A 218 28.39 -56.71 34.78
N SER A 219 27.16 -56.87 35.28
CA SER A 219 26.89 -57.30 36.66
C SER A 219 27.25 -58.77 36.93
N GLU A 220 27.24 -59.65 35.91
CA GLU A 220 27.70 -61.04 36.04
C GLU A 220 29.24 -61.20 36.10
N LEU A 221 30.01 -60.12 35.92
CA LEU A 221 31.48 -60.17 35.84
C LEU A 221 32.25 -59.48 36.98
N GLY A 222 31.57 -59.25 38.11
CA GLY A 222 32.21 -59.12 39.42
C GLY A 222 32.66 -57.72 39.82
N ALA A 223 32.06 -57.20 40.90
CA ALA A 223 32.64 -56.15 41.73
C ALA A 223 32.07 -56.25 43.15
N ASP A 224 32.61 -57.17 43.95
CA ASP A 224 32.68 -57.01 45.40
C ASP A 224 34.10 -56.51 45.71
N GLU A 225 34.25 -55.21 46.00
CA GLU A 225 34.99 -54.70 47.17
C GLU A 225 34.97 -53.16 47.22
N PRO A 226 34.77 -52.54 48.41
CA PRO A 226 34.88 -51.11 48.59
C PRO A 226 36.35 -50.72 48.83
N ILE A 227 36.91 -49.82 48.02
CA ILE A 227 38.26 -49.26 48.25
C ILE A 227 38.14 -47.96 49.05
N SER A 228 38.71 -48.01 50.25
CA SER A 228 38.87 -46.92 51.22
C SER A 228 39.73 -45.76 50.67
N GLN A 229 39.37 -44.54 51.08
CA GLN A 229 40.15 -43.33 50.87
C GLN A 229 41.37 -43.30 51.79
N ASP A 230 42.58 -43.22 51.23
CA ASP A 230 43.75 -42.58 51.86
C ASP A 230 44.88 -42.34 50.85
N GLY A 231 45.44 -41.12 50.85
CA GLY A 231 46.87 -40.86 50.62
C GLY A 231 47.44 -40.76 49.19
N LEU A 232 47.68 -39.51 48.78
CA LEU A 232 48.91 -38.94 48.18
C LEU A 232 49.60 -39.55 46.93
N GLU A 233 49.71 -38.69 45.92
CA GLU A 233 50.83 -38.39 44.99
C GLU A 233 51.88 -39.45 44.64
N ASP A 234 52.11 -39.51 43.31
CA ASP A 234 53.37 -39.83 42.62
C ASP A 234 53.65 -41.32 42.32
N SER A 235 53.24 -41.76 41.13
CA SER A 235 54.08 -42.47 40.14
C SER A 235 53.23 -43.14 39.06
N MET A 236 53.76 -43.09 37.83
CA MET A 236 53.18 -43.67 36.63
C MET A 236 52.95 -45.19 36.76
N LYS A 237 51.69 -45.63 36.61
CA LYS A 237 51.31 -46.91 35.97
C LYS A 237 49.92 -46.81 35.32
N PRO A 238 49.74 -47.15 34.03
CA PRO A 238 48.43 -47.31 33.42
C PRO A 238 47.97 -48.76 33.59
N GLU A 239 47.46 -49.12 34.78
CA GLU A 239 46.80 -50.42 35.02
C GLU A 239 45.30 -50.28 35.28
N ALA A 240 44.67 -49.27 34.67
CA ALA A 240 43.21 -49.13 34.58
C ALA A 240 42.65 -49.61 33.21
N ALA A 241 43.40 -50.42 32.47
CA ALA A 241 43.00 -50.93 31.15
C ALA A 241 42.22 -52.26 31.18
N GLY A 242 41.97 -52.84 32.37
CA GLY A 242 41.47 -54.21 32.52
C GLY A 242 39.95 -54.41 32.50
N ILE A 243 39.14 -53.35 32.61
CA ILE A 243 37.66 -53.47 32.63
C ILE A 243 37.05 -53.05 31.28
N SER A 244 37.83 -52.37 30.44
CA SER A 244 37.38 -51.80 29.16
C SER A 244 37.37 -52.81 28.01
N THR A 245 37.79 -54.07 28.17
CA THR A 245 37.98 -55.00 27.04
C THR A 245 36.83 -55.98 26.80
N LYS A 246 35.73 -55.91 27.56
CA LYS A 246 34.64 -56.91 27.48
C LYS A 246 33.37 -56.47 26.75
N ILE A 247 33.27 -55.20 26.35
CA ILE A 247 32.20 -54.74 25.45
C ILE A 247 32.63 -55.13 24.03
N SER A 248 31.79 -55.87 23.29
CA SER A 248 32.14 -56.28 21.93
C SER A 248 32.51 -55.04 21.09
N PRO A 249 33.55 -55.12 20.24
CA PRO A 249 33.94 -53.99 19.39
C PRO A 249 32.79 -53.53 18.47
N GLU A 250 31.87 -54.44 18.11
CA GLU A 250 30.65 -54.14 17.36
C GLU A 250 29.67 -53.26 18.16
N LEU A 251 29.50 -53.54 19.46
CA LEU A 251 28.62 -52.78 20.35
C LEU A 251 29.18 -51.37 20.64
N ARG A 252 30.51 -51.24 20.73
CA ARG A 252 31.17 -49.93 20.80
C ARG A 252 30.99 -49.12 19.54
N ALA A 253 31.20 -49.74 18.37
CA ALA A 253 30.97 -49.09 17.09
C ALA A 253 29.50 -48.64 16.94
N ALA A 254 28.54 -49.44 17.41
CA ALA A 254 27.13 -49.08 17.42
C ALA A 254 26.81 -47.90 18.37
N MET A 255 27.38 -47.87 19.58
CA MET A 255 27.22 -46.74 20.49
C MET A 255 27.86 -45.45 19.96
N ASP A 256 29.06 -45.53 19.37
CA ASP A 256 29.73 -44.39 18.73
C ASP A 256 28.94 -43.88 17.51
N GLU A 257 28.32 -44.78 16.74
CA GLU A 257 27.44 -44.40 15.63
C GLU A 257 26.18 -43.66 16.11
N ILE A 258 25.57 -44.12 17.20
CA ILE A 258 24.43 -43.44 17.83
C ILE A 258 24.83 -42.07 18.39
N HIS A 259 25.99 -41.96 19.05
CA HIS A 259 26.52 -40.67 19.54
C HIS A 259 26.82 -39.72 18.39
N ALA A 260 27.39 -40.21 17.30
CA ALA A 260 27.62 -39.43 16.09
C ALA A 260 26.31 -38.96 15.45
N LYS A 261 25.26 -39.80 15.43
CA LYS A 261 23.91 -39.41 14.97
C LYS A 261 23.30 -38.33 15.87
N GLN A 262 23.40 -38.48 17.19
CA GLN A 262 22.92 -37.49 18.17
C GLN A 262 23.66 -36.14 18.08
N ALA A 263 24.97 -36.16 17.85
CA ALA A 263 25.76 -34.95 17.67
C ALA A 263 25.37 -34.20 16.39
N ARG A 264 25.17 -34.93 15.29
CA ARG A 264 24.72 -34.36 14.00
C ARG A 264 23.32 -33.78 14.11
N SER A 265 22.39 -34.47 14.79
CA SER A 265 21.02 -33.99 14.95
C SER A 265 20.92 -32.80 15.89
N LYS A 266 21.66 -32.77 17.01
CA LYS A 266 21.76 -31.59 17.88
C LYS A 266 22.28 -30.36 17.12
N TYR A 267 23.34 -30.53 16.34
CA TYR A 267 23.87 -29.46 15.50
C TYR A 267 22.84 -28.96 14.47
N ALA A 268 22.09 -29.88 13.84
CA ALA A 268 21.02 -29.50 12.91
C ALA A 268 19.88 -28.72 13.59
N VAL A 269 19.47 -29.12 14.79
CA VAL A 269 18.45 -28.41 15.58
C VAL A 269 18.93 -27.02 15.98
N GLU A 270 20.18 -26.87 16.44
CA GLU A 270 20.75 -25.57 16.77
C GLU A 270 20.78 -24.61 15.58
N GLU A 271 21.12 -25.12 14.38
CA GLU A 271 21.06 -24.33 13.14
C GLU A 271 19.63 -23.95 12.75
N LEU A 272 18.65 -24.85 12.94
CA LEU A 272 17.24 -24.55 12.71
C LEU A 272 16.71 -23.49 13.67
N VAL A 273 17.10 -23.54 14.94
CA VAL A 273 16.74 -22.53 15.95
C VAL A 273 17.31 -21.16 15.58
N ARG A 274 18.59 -21.10 15.17
CA ARG A 274 19.21 -19.86 14.68
C ARG A 274 18.51 -19.30 13.45
N ALA A 275 18.17 -20.17 12.48
CA ALA A 275 17.44 -19.77 11.28
C ALA A 275 16.05 -19.20 11.62
N ARG A 276 15.34 -19.85 12.55
CA ARG A 276 14.04 -19.40 13.06
C ARG A 276 14.15 -18.03 13.73
N GLU A 277 15.11 -17.82 14.61
CA GLU A 277 15.30 -16.53 15.30
C GLU A 277 15.61 -15.40 14.31
N ASN A 278 16.44 -15.66 13.30
CA ASN A 278 16.75 -14.68 12.26
C ASN A 278 15.52 -14.32 11.41
N LEU A 279 14.72 -15.30 11.01
CA LEU A 279 13.46 -15.07 10.28
C LEU A 279 12.44 -14.33 11.14
N GLN A 280 12.33 -14.65 12.42
CA GLN A 280 11.42 -13.98 13.33
C GLN A 280 11.77 -12.50 13.50
N LYS A 281 13.06 -12.16 13.63
CA LYS A 281 13.53 -10.76 13.61
C LYS A 281 13.16 -10.05 12.31
N GLN A 282 13.32 -10.70 11.16
CA GLN A 282 12.92 -10.11 9.87
C GLN A 282 11.41 -9.86 9.76
N VAL A 283 10.58 -10.74 10.33
CA VAL A 283 9.12 -10.56 10.37
C VAL A 283 8.75 -9.39 11.29
N GLU A 284 9.41 -9.26 12.44
CA GLU A 284 9.21 -8.13 13.36
C GLU A 284 9.63 -6.80 12.72
N ASP A 285 10.76 -6.76 12.02
CA ASP A 285 11.22 -5.57 11.28
C ASP A 285 10.23 -5.16 10.18
N LEU A 286 9.73 -6.13 9.39
CA LEU A 286 8.70 -5.87 8.38
C LEU A 286 7.39 -5.40 8.99
N ALA A 287 6.95 -6.02 10.10
CA ALA A 287 5.76 -5.58 10.82
C ALA A 287 5.91 -4.15 11.37
N GLY A 288 7.11 -3.78 11.83
CA GLY A 288 7.46 -2.41 12.19
C GLY A 288 7.35 -1.45 11.02
N GLN A 289 7.87 -1.83 9.83
CA GLN A 289 7.76 -1.02 8.62
C GLN A 289 6.31 -0.83 8.16
N ILE A 290 5.50 -1.89 8.21
CA ILE A 290 4.06 -1.83 7.89
C ILE A 290 3.36 -0.87 8.85
N LYS A 291 3.59 -1.00 10.16
CA LYS A 291 2.98 -0.13 11.17
C LYS A 291 3.38 1.35 11.00
N ILE A 292 4.61 1.62 10.58
CA ILE A 292 5.08 2.96 10.23
C ILE A 292 4.39 3.46 8.96
N ALA A 293 4.20 2.60 7.95
CA ALA A 293 3.51 2.96 6.71
C ALA A 293 2.02 3.25 6.96
N GLU A 294 1.34 2.44 7.77
CA GLU A 294 -0.04 2.66 8.21
C GLU A 294 -0.17 3.96 9.01
N ALA A 295 0.73 4.20 9.98
CA ALA A 295 0.74 5.46 10.74
C ALA A 295 1.00 6.69 9.86
N ARG A 296 1.77 6.56 8.77
CA ARG A 296 1.97 7.63 7.77
C ARG A 296 0.71 7.89 6.93
N LEU A 297 -0.09 6.87 6.65
CA LEU A 297 -1.38 7.04 6.00
C LEU A 297 -2.38 7.74 6.92
N ASP A 298 -2.44 7.34 8.20
CA ASP A 298 -3.37 7.90 9.18
C ASP A 298 -3.01 9.36 9.55
N SER A 299 -1.73 9.66 9.76
CA SER A 299 -1.28 11.03 10.04
C SER A 299 -1.48 11.97 8.84
N ARG A 300 -1.44 11.44 7.60
CA ARG A 300 -1.73 12.22 6.40
C ARG A 300 -3.22 12.53 6.24
N SER A 301 -4.13 11.68 6.74
CA SER A 301 -5.55 12.06 6.88
C SER A 301 -5.76 13.15 7.94
N ASP A 302 -5.06 13.08 9.07
CA ASP A 302 -5.19 14.08 10.14
C ASP A 302 -4.57 15.45 9.78
N GLU A 303 -3.49 15.48 8.98
CA GLU A 303 -2.92 16.74 8.46
C GLU A 303 -3.86 17.43 7.48
N THR A 304 -4.62 16.68 6.65
CA THR A 304 -5.63 17.28 5.77
C THR A 304 -6.81 17.91 6.53
N ASP A 305 -7.09 17.45 7.75
CA ASP A 305 -8.11 18.04 8.63
C ASP A 305 -7.56 19.21 9.47
N LYS A 306 -6.27 19.18 9.83
CA LYS A 306 -5.59 20.31 10.50
C LYS A 306 -5.32 21.50 9.57
N GLU A 307 -4.98 21.29 8.30
CA GLU A 307 -4.85 22.37 7.32
C GLU A 307 -6.19 23.07 7.04
N LYS A 308 -7.32 22.34 7.09
CA LYS A 308 -8.65 22.94 7.03
C LYS A 308 -8.97 23.80 8.25
N SER A 309 -8.64 23.34 9.46
CA SER A 309 -8.95 24.08 10.69
C SER A 309 -8.03 25.29 10.95
N THR A 310 -6.79 25.27 10.47
CA THR A 310 -5.86 26.42 10.55
C THR A 310 -6.25 27.52 9.57
N ASN A 311 -6.60 27.19 8.33
CA ASN A 311 -7.18 28.16 7.38
C ASN A 311 -8.50 28.77 7.88
N GLU A 312 -9.33 28.02 8.62
CA GLU A 312 -10.57 28.54 9.19
C GLU A 312 -10.37 29.51 10.37
N ASN A 313 -9.24 29.40 11.08
CA ASN A 313 -8.88 30.30 12.18
C ASN A 313 -8.15 31.55 11.71
N ASP A 314 -7.32 31.44 10.66
CA ASP A 314 -6.69 32.61 10.03
C ASP A 314 -7.73 33.49 9.30
N ALA A 315 -8.76 32.89 8.71
CA ALA A 315 -9.90 33.65 8.16
C ALA A 315 -10.73 34.40 9.24
N LYS A 316 -10.76 33.90 10.48
CA LYS A 316 -11.47 34.55 11.60
C LYS A 316 -10.64 35.63 12.30
N SER A 317 -9.31 35.49 12.32
CA SER A 317 -8.41 36.49 12.90
C SER A 317 -8.35 37.75 12.03
N ASP A 318 -8.32 37.62 10.70
CA ASP A 318 -8.37 38.77 9.77
C ASP A 318 -9.71 39.53 9.84
N ALA A 319 -10.84 38.82 9.98
CA ALA A 319 -12.16 39.45 10.17
C ALA A 319 -12.27 40.24 11.50
N SER A 320 -11.51 39.84 12.52
CA SER A 320 -11.47 40.51 13.84
C SER A 320 -10.58 41.77 13.82
N ILE A 321 -9.52 41.78 13.00
CA ILE A 321 -8.66 42.95 12.81
C ILE A 321 -9.38 44.04 12.00
N GLU A 322 -10.22 43.65 11.04
CA GLU A 322 -10.98 44.59 10.20
C GLU A 322 -12.15 45.27 10.95
N THR A 323 -12.78 44.56 11.89
CA THR A 323 -13.83 45.14 12.77
C THR A 323 -13.29 46.11 13.82
N LEU A 324 -12.02 46.00 14.21
CA LEU A 324 -11.32 46.95 15.08
C LEU A 324 -10.84 48.21 14.34
N ARG A 325 -10.75 48.18 13.00
CA ARG A 325 -10.42 49.35 12.16
C ARG A 325 -11.62 50.23 11.80
N MET A 326 -12.85 49.78 12.05
CA MET A 326 -14.10 50.51 11.74
C MET A 326 -14.78 51.13 12.97
N ARG A 327 -14.12 51.16 14.13
CA ARG A 327 -14.51 51.98 15.29
C ARG A 327 -13.54 53.14 15.47
#